data_AF-A0A8C3RRD5-F1
#
_entry.id   AF-A0A8C3RRD5-F1
#
_cell.length_a   1.000
_cell.length_b   1.000
_cell.length_c   1.000
_cell.angle_alpha   90.00
_cell.angle_beta   90.00
_cell.angle_gamma   90.00
#
_symmetry.space_group_name_H-M   'P 1'
#
loop_
_entity.id
_entity.type
_entity.pdbx_description
1 polymer ?
#
loop_
_entity_poly.entity_id
_entity_poly.type
_entity_poly.pdbx_seq_one_letter_code
_entity_poly.pdbx_strand_id
1 'polypeptide(L)'
;MHKWILTWILPTLLYRSYFYIIFLVGTISLACNDMTPEQMATNVNCSSPERHTRSYDYMEGGDVRVRRLFCRTQWYMRIDKRGKIKGTREANNNYSK
;
A
#
# COMPACT_ATOMS: atom_id res chain seq x y z
N MET A 1 -31.32 -43.43 -26.36
CA MET A 1 -31.56 -42.54 -25.19
C MET A 1 -30.27 -42.15 -24.45
N HIS A 2 -29.07 -42.60 -24.85
CA HIS A 2 -27.80 -42.26 -24.16
C HIS A 2 -27.27 -40.83 -24.41
N LYS A 3 -27.58 -40.22 -25.56
CA LYS A 3 -27.07 -38.87 -25.90
C LYS A 3 -27.66 -37.76 -25.01
N TRP A 4 -28.86 -37.98 -24.47
CA TRP A 4 -29.56 -37.03 -23.59
C TRP A 4 -29.11 -37.12 -22.13
N ILE A 5 -28.42 -38.18 -21.71
CA ILE A 5 -27.92 -38.31 -20.33
C ILE A 5 -26.53 -37.67 -20.23
N LEU A 6 -25.72 -37.80 -21.28
CA LEU A 6 -24.37 -37.24 -21.34
C LEU A 6 -24.38 -35.69 -21.32
N THR A 7 -25.35 -35.06 -21.98
CA THR A 7 -25.45 -33.59 -22.06
C THR A 7 -25.78 -32.92 -20.73
N TRP A 8 -26.33 -33.63 -19.75
CA TRP A 8 -26.69 -33.08 -18.43
C TRP A 8 -25.66 -33.42 -17.33
N ILE A 9 -24.95 -34.54 -17.49
CA ILE A 9 -23.90 -34.97 -16.53
C ILE A 9 -22.57 -34.25 -16.81
N LEU A 10 -22.26 -33.97 -18.08
CA LEU A 10 -21.00 -33.30 -18.44
C LEU A 10 -20.88 -31.86 -17.88
N PRO A 11 -21.91 -31.00 -17.95
CA PRO A 11 -21.84 -29.64 -17.39
C PRO A 11 -21.74 -29.64 -15.86
N THR A 12 -22.39 -30.59 -15.19
CA THR A 12 -22.38 -30.69 -13.72
C THR A 12 -21.02 -31.16 -13.19
N LEU A 13 -20.36 -32.09 -13.88
CA LEU A 13 -19.00 -32.51 -13.53
C LEU A 13 -17.96 -31.41 -13.79
N LEU A 14 -18.08 -30.67 -14.89
CA LEU A 14 -17.19 -29.56 -15.23
C LEU A 14 -17.36 -28.37 -14.28
N TYR A 15 -18.60 -28.04 -13.91
CA TYR A 15 -18.87 -27.01 -12.91
C TYR A 15 -18.32 -27.40 -11.54
N ARG A 16 -18.50 -28.66 -11.14
CA ARG A 16 -18.00 -29.16 -9.86
C ARG A 16 -16.47 -29.13 -9.79
N SER A 17 -15.77 -29.56 -10.83
CA SER A 17 -14.30 -29.48 -10.86
C SER A 17 -13.81 -28.03 -10.87
N TYR A 18 -14.47 -27.14 -11.61
CA TYR A 18 -14.14 -25.71 -11.64
C TYR A 18 -14.26 -25.05 -10.25
N PHE A 19 -15.31 -25.39 -9.49
CA PHE A 19 -15.48 -24.92 -8.11
C PHE A 19 -14.34 -25.39 -7.19
N TYR A 20 -13.91 -26.65 -7.31
CA TYR A 20 -12.78 -27.15 -6.53
C TYR A 20 -11.47 -26.45 -6.89
N ILE A 21 -11.24 -26.13 -8.17
CA ILE A 21 -10.05 -25.39 -8.60
C ILE A 21 -10.05 -23.95 -8.04
N ILE A 22 -11.19 -23.25 -8.06
CA ILE A 22 -11.29 -21.91 -7.45
C ILE A 22 -10.96 -21.97 -5.94
N PHE A 23 -11.51 -22.96 -5.23
CA PHE A 23 -11.27 -23.13 -3.80
C PHE A 23 -9.80 -23.45 -3.49
N LEU A 24 -9.17 -24.29 -4.32
CA LEU A 24 -7.75 -24.61 -4.22
C LEU A 24 -6.87 -23.36 -4.44
N VAL A 25 -7.14 -22.59 -5.49
CA VAL A 25 -6.38 -21.36 -5.79
C VAL A 25 -6.55 -20.30 -4.70
N GLY A 26 -7.77 -20.15 -4.16
CA GLY A 26 -8.06 -19.22 -3.07
C GLY A 26 -7.34 -19.58 -1.77
N THR A 27 -7.27 -20.86 -1.42
CA THR A 27 -6.56 -21.33 -0.21
C THR A 27 -5.04 -21.18 -0.32
N ILE A 28 -4.45 -21.46 -1.49
CA ILE A 28 -3.02 -21.24 -1.75
C ILE A 28 -2.69 -19.73 -1.70
N SER A 29 -3.55 -18.90 -2.28
CA SER A 29 -3.38 -17.44 -2.25
C SER A 29 -3.46 -16.89 -0.83
N LEU A 30 -4.36 -17.39 0.02
CA LEU A 30 -4.44 -16.96 1.42
C LEU A 30 -3.19 -17.36 2.21
N ALA A 31 -2.70 -18.60 2.03
CA ALA A 31 -1.51 -19.09 2.75
C ALA A 31 -0.20 -18.42 2.29
N CYS A 32 -0.06 -18.04 1.01
CA CYS A 32 1.14 -17.36 0.51
C CYS A 32 1.20 -15.87 0.88
N ASN A 33 0.09 -15.25 1.26
CA ASN A 33 0.06 -13.85 1.67
C ASN A 33 0.28 -13.66 3.19
N ASP A 34 0.35 -14.74 3.98
CA ASP A 34 0.70 -14.73 5.41
C ASP A 34 2.21 -14.54 5.66
N MET A 35 2.87 -13.79 4.78
CA MET A 35 4.23 -13.34 5.01
C MET A 35 4.17 -12.28 6.12
N THR A 36 4.48 -12.70 7.34
CA THR A 36 4.48 -11.80 8.52
C THR A 36 5.29 -10.53 8.22
N PRO A 37 4.83 -9.34 8.64
CA PRO A 37 5.50 -8.07 8.36
C PRO A 37 6.97 -8.04 8.83
N GLU A 38 7.33 -8.91 9.80
CA GLU A 38 8.69 -9.08 10.29
C GLU A 38 9.63 -9.75 9.26
N GLN A 39 9.14 -10.69 8.45
CA GLN A 39 9.94 -11.33 7.39
C GLN A 39 10.16 -10.42 6.17
N MET A 40 9.24 -9.49 5.89
CA MET A 40 9.50 -8.42 4.92
C MET A 40 10.56 -7.44 5.42
N ALA A 41 10.55 -7.11 6.72
CA ALA A 41 11.50 -6.19 7.34
C ALA A 41 12.94 -6.73 7.40
N THR A 42 13.12 -8.04 7.58
CA THR A 42 14.46 -8.66 7.60
C THR A 42 15.12 -8.74 6.23
N ASN A 43 14.34 -8.74 5.15
CA ASN A 43 14.85 -8.83 3.77
C ASN A 43 15.19 -7.46 3.14
N VAL A 44 14.81 -6.36 3.79
CA VAL A 44 15.26 -5.00 3.42
C VAL A 44 16.44 -4.59 4.30
N ASN A 45 17.57 -5.29 4.13
CA ASN A 45 18.82 -4.81 4.70
C ASN A 45 19.34 -3.61 3.88
N CYS A 46 18.83 -2.41 4.16
CA CYS A 46 19.25 -1.15 3.53
C CYS A 46 20.58 -0.61 4.09
N SER A 47 21.41 -1.44 4.73
CA SER A 47 22.73 -1.03 5.21
C SER A 47 23.76 -1.04 4.07
N SER A 48 23.75 -0.02 3.23
CA SER A 48 24.92 0.33 2.42
C SER A 48 26.07 0.76 3.36
N PRO A 49 27.28 0.17 3.22
CA PRO A 49 28.42 0.53 4.05
C PRO A 49 29.13 1.72 3.42
N GLU A 50 28.79 2.91 3.92
CA GLU A 50 29.60 4.15 4.02
C GLU A 50 28.62 5.33 4.02
N ARG A 51 27.94 5.53 5.16
CA ARG A 51 27.15 6.75 5.37
C ARG A 51 28.14 7.91 5.51
N HIS A 52 28.46 8.56 4.39
CA HIS A 52 28.99 9.93 4.45
C HIS A 52 28.09 10.74 5.40
N THR A 53 28.69 11.47 6.33
CA THR A 53 27.98 12.46 7.15
C THR A 53 27.20 13.35 6.18
N ARG A 54 25.87 13.22 6.18
CA ARG A 54 25.02 14.05 5.32
C ARG A 54 25.11 15.48 5.85
N SER A 55 25.90 16.31 5.20
CA SER A 55 25.77 17.76 5.35
C SER A 55 24.41 18.15 4.78
N TYR A 56 23.66 18.90 5.58
CA TYR A 56 22.36 19.41 5.21
C TYR A 56 22.50 20.93 5.17
N ASP A 57 22.59 21.50 3.97
CA ASP A 57 22.83 22.94 3.77
C ASP A 57 21.91 23.83 4.62
N TYR A 58 20.63 23.46 4.74
CA TYR A 58 19.64 24.21 5.51
C TYR A 58 19.89 24.21 7.03
N MET A 59 20.69 23.27 7.55
CA MET A 59 21.15 23.25 8.94
C MET A 59 22.42 24.09 9.15
N GLU A 60 23.16 24.38 8.08
CA GLU A 60 24.41 25.14 8.09
C GLU A 60 24.22 26.62 7.70
N GLY A 61 22.97 27.11 7.71
CA GLY A 61 22.64 28.49 7.33
C GLY A 61 22.39 28.70 5.83
N GLY A 62 22.18 27.61 5.07
CA GLY A 62 21.69 27.65 3.70
C GLY A 62 20.22 28.07 3.57
N ASP A 63 19.69 28.02 2.35
CA ASP A 63 18.35 28.51 2.01
C ASP A 63 17.22 27.66 2.62
N VAL A 64 16.29 28.31 3.32
CA VAL A 64 15.10 27.68 3.90
C VAL A 64 13.86 28.04 3.06
N ARG A 65 13.22 27.02 2.51
CA ARG A 65 12.05 27.18 1.63
C ARG A 65 10.76 26.98 2.40
N VAL A 66 10.01 28.05 2.60
CA VAL A 66 8.68 28.01 3.22
C VAL A 66 7.61 27.88 2.14
N ARG A 67 6.78 26.83 2.21
CA ARG A 67 5.74 26.53 1.22
C ARG A 67 4.56 25.79 1.85
N ARG A 68 3.36 26.14 1.39
CA ARG A 68 2.15 25.38 1.69
C ARG A 68 2.08 24.15 0.78
N LEU A 69 1.82 22.98 1.35
CA LEU A 69 1.59 21.76 0.58
C LEU A 69 0.10 21.62 0.30
N PHE A 70 -0.29 21.74 -0.96
CA PHE A 70 -1.65 21.54 -1.42
C PHE A 70 -1.80 20.15 -2.04
N CYS A 71 -2.68 19.34 -1.46
CA CYS A 71 -3.01 18.02 -1.94
C CYS A 71 -3.97 18.10 -3.14
N ARG A 72 -3.85 17.15 -4.08
CA ARG A 72 -4.75 16.99 -5.23
C ARG A 72 -6.23 16.89 -4.83
N THR A 73 -6.53 16.38 -3.65
CA THR A 73 -7.90 16.27 -3.10
C THR A 73 -8.45 17.60 -2.55
N GLN A 74 -7.80 18.72 -2.87
CA GLN A 74 -8.18 20.08 -2.48
C GLN A 74 -8.09 20.37 -0.97
N TRP A 75 -6.98 19.92 -0.36
CA TRP A 75 -6.66 20.18 1.04
C TRP A 75 -5.23 20.69 1.17
N TYR A 76 -5.01 21.71 2.00
CA TYR A 76 -3.68 22.04 2.50
C TYR A 76 -3.28 21.08 3.62
N MET A 77 -2.06 20.58 3.59
CA MET A 77 -1.49 19.82 4.70
C MET A 77 -1.23 20.77 5.87
N ARG A 78 -1.65 20.40 7.07
CA ARG A 78 -1.33 21.12 8.31
C ARG A 78 -0.75 20.20 9.37
N ILE A 79 0.18 20.72 10.16
CA ILE A 79 0.78 20.03 11.30
C ILE A 79 0.45 20.86 12.55
N ASP A 80 -0.34 20.32 13.46
CA ASP A 80 -0.70 21.06 14.67
C ASP A 80 0.43 21.11 15.71
N LYS A 81 0.23 21.90 16.77
CA LYS A 81 1.19 22.03 17.88
C LYS A 81 1.51 20.73 18.63
N ARG A 82 0.70 19.67 18.46
CA ARG A 82 0.92 18.34 19.05
C ARG A 82 1.62 17.39 18.05
N GLY A 83 1.97 17.87 16.86
CA GLY A 83 2.56 17.08 15.78
C GLY A 83 1.54 16.28 14.97
N LYS A 84 0.23 16.50 15.15
CA LYS A 84 -0.79 15.75 14.39
C LYS A 84 -0.96 16.34 13.00
N ILE A 85 -0.88 15.48 11.99
CA ILE A 85 -1.07 15.81 10.58
C ILE A 85 -2.55 15.74 10.24
N LYS A 86 -3.08 16.77 9.59
CA LYS A 86 -4.46 16.85 9.09
C LYS A 86 -4.53 17.66 7.79
N GLY A 87 -5.66 17.62 7.11
CA GLY A 87 -6.00 18.56 6.04
C GLY A 87 -6.71 19.81 6.57
N THR A 88 -6.55 20.95 5.88
CA THR A 88 -7.42 22.13 6.00
C THR A 88 -7.77 22.68 4.63
N ARG A 89 -8.98 23.24 4.47
CA ARG A 89 -9.37 23.99 3.26
C ARG A 89 -9.06 25.47 3.37
N GLU A 90 -8.77 25.95 4.57
CA GLU A 90 -8.37 27.34 4.81
C GLU A 90 -6.96 27.58 4.28
N ALA A 91 -6.84 28.43 3.26
CA ALA A 91 -5.53 28.81 2.74
C ALA A 91 -4.70 29.53 3.81
N ASN A 92 -5.31 30.36 4.66
CA ASN A 92 -4.62 31.21 5.63
C ASN A 92 -4.38 30.56 7.01
N ASN A 93 -4.39 29.24 7.08
CA ASN A 93 -4.11 28.54 8.33
C ASN A 93 -2.63 28.68 8.72
N ASN A 94 -2.35 29.01 9.98
CA ASN A 94 -0.98 29.16 10.48
C ASN A 94 -0.20 27.84 10.54
N TYR A 95 -0.90 26.71 10.63
CA TYR A 95 -0.31 25.38 10.72
C TYR A 95 -0.06 24.72 9.36
N SER A 96 -0.36 25.40 8.26
CA SER A 96 -0.17 24.90 6.88
C SER A 96 0.84 25.71 6.08
N LYS A 97 1.71 26.46 6.75
CA LYS A 97 2.77 27.27 6.14
C LYS A 97 4.03 26.46 5.86
#